data_AF-A0ABD3ES83-F1
#
_entry.id   AF-A0ABD3ES83-F1
#
_cell.length_a   1.000
_cell.length_b   1.000
_cell.length_c   1.000
_cell.angle_alpha   90.00
_cell.angle_beta   90.00
_cell.angle_gamma   90.00
#
_symmetry.space_group_name_H-M   'P 1'
#
loop_
_entity.id
_entity.type
_entity.pdbx_description
1 polymer ?
#
loop_
_entity_poly.entity_id
_entity_poly.type
_entity_poly.pdbx_seq_one_letter_code
_entity_poly.pdbx_strand_id
1 'polypeptide(L)'
;MSDEELTQWWLDRGLLTDMATGDFFKLPMNLCIGDAICCGEMLGNGAMINRSDTVEKLTGRKPLHFQQVLLKYKNLFPKPEHLEIEVV
;
A
#
# COMPACT_ATOMS: atom_id res chain seq x y z
N MET A 1 -3.03 -0.69 15.86
CA MET A 1 -1.78 -1.23 15.33
C MET A 1 -0.82 -0.07 15.16
N SER A 2 0.35 -0.10 15.81
CA SER A 2 1.43 0.87 15.60
C SER A 2 2.15 0.63 14.28
N ASP A 3 3.02 1.55 13.88
CA ASP A 3 3.81 1.41 12.65
C ASP A 3 4.77 0.21 12.74
N GLU A 4 5.31 -0.10 13.92
CA GLU A 4 6.13 -1.28 14.17
C GLU A 4 5.33 -2.58 14.02
N GLU A 5 4.11 -2.61 14.57
CA GLU A 5 3.22 -3.77 14.47
C GLU A 5 2.77 -3.99 13.01
N LEU A 6 2.48 -2.91 12.28
CA LEU A 6 2.15 -2.96 10.85
C LEU A 6 3.34 -3.44 10.01
N THR A 7 4.54 -2.97 10.34
CA THR A 7 5.80 -3.41 9.73
C THR A 7 5.97 -4.91 9.89
N GLN A 8 5.90 -5.42 11.11
CA GLN A 8 6.03 -6.85 11.38
C GLN A 8 4.96 -7.67 10.65
N TRP A 9 3.72 -7.18 10.62
CA TRP A 9 2.61 -7.84 9.92
C TRP A 9 2.87 -8.06 8.42
N TRP A 10 3.55 -7.11 7.76
CA TRP A 10 3.97 -7.24 6.35
C TRP A 10 5.17 -8.17 6.17
N LEU A 11 6.15 -8.12 7.08
CA LEU A 11 7.31 -9.01 7.06
C LEU A 11 6.90 -10.47 7.19
N ASP A 12 5.95 -10.77 8.09
CA ASP A 12 5.39 -12.13 8.28
C ASP A 12 4.70 -12.67 7.02
N ARG A 13 4.33 -11.80 6.08
CA ARG A 13 3.71 -12.14 4.79
C ARG A 13 4.70 -12.18 3.63
N GLY A 14 5.99 -12.07 3.93
CA GLY A 14 7.08 -12.20 2.95
C GLY A 14 7.48 -10.90 2.28
N LEU A 15 7.06 -9.73 2.80
CA LEU A 15 7.62 -8.46 2.34
C LEU A 15 9.10 -8.39 2.72
N LEU A 16 9.94 -8.03 1.75
CA LEU A 16 11.39 -8.02 1.94
C LEU A 16 11.82 -6.77 2.71
N THR A 17 12.90 -6.88 3.49
CA THR A 17 13.51 -5.76 4.22
C THR A 17 14.53 -4.98 3.38
N ASP A 18 15.17 -5.64 2.42
CA ASP A 18 16.30 -5.11 1.65
C ASP A 18 16.15 -5.38 0.14
N MET A 19 16.49 -4.37 -0.66
CA MET A 19 16.52 -4.41 -2.12
C MET A 19 17.75 -5.11 -2.68
N ALA A 20 18.86 -5.14 -1.94
CA ALA A 20 20.12 -5.68 -2.43
C ALA A 20 20.19 -7.21 -2.37
N THR A 21 19.45 -7.84 -1.47
CA THR A 21 19.56 -9.28 -1.16
C THR A 21 18.25 -10.07 -1.24
N GLY A 22 17.13 -9.38 -1.52
CA GLY A 22 15.81 -9.99 -1.57
C GLY A 22 15.55 -10.89 -2.78
N ASP A 23 14.88 -12.03 -2.58
CA ASP A 23 14.42 -12.91 -3.66
C ASP A 23 13.05 -12.44 -4.21
N PHE A 24 13.11 -11.51 -5.17
CA PHE A 24 11.93 -10.85 -5.74
C PHE A 24 11.05 -11.73 -6.63
N PHE A 25 11.52 -12.91 -7.05
CA PHE A 25 10.73 -13.82 -7.90
C PHE A 25 9.47 -14.37 -7.22
N LYS A 26 9.39 -14.24 -5.89
CA LYS A 26 8.25 -14.72 -5.08
C LYS A 26 7.19 -13.66 -4.80
N LEU A 27 7.42 -12.41 -5.19
CA LEU A 27 6.47 -11.33 -4.97
C LEU A 27 5.83 -10.86 -6.28
N PRO A 28 4.50 -10.62 -6.29
CA PRO A 28 3.83 -10.06 -7.47
C PRO A 28 4.25 -8.60 -7.75
N MET A 29 5.00 -7.96 -6.85
CA MET A 29 5.54 -6.62 -7.00
C MET A 29 6.89 -6.52 -6.28
N ASN A 30 7.91 -5.99 -6.97
CA ASN A 30 9.27 -5.87 -6.46
C ASN A 30 9.42 -4.66 -5.53
N LEU A 31 8.75 -4.69 -4.38
CA LEU A 31 8.86 -3.65 -3.35
C LEU A 31 9.34 -4.27 -2.04
N CYS A 32 10.27 -3.60 -1.37
CA CYS A 32 10.63 -3.87 0.01
C CYS A 32 9.94 -2.88 0.96
N ILE A 33 10.07 -3.10 2.27
CA ILE A 33 9.52 -2.19 3.27
C ILE A 33 10.11 -0.78 3.19
N GLY A 34 11.39 -0.67 2.81
CA GLY A 34 12.05 0.61 2.57
C GLY A 34 11.40 1.40 1.43
N ASP A 35 10.98 0.72 0.36
CA ASP A 35 10.27 1.39 -0.74
C ASP A 35 8.91 1.93 -0.29
N ALA A 36 8.18 1.17 0.52
CA ALA A 36 6.88 1.59 1.04
C ALA A 36 7.00 2.85 1.92
N ILE A 37 8.02 2.91 2.80
CA ILE A 37 8.29 4.07 3.65
C ILE A 37 8.70 5.27 2.80
N CYS A 38 9.68 5.10 1.89
CA CYS A 38 10.15 6.15 0.99
C CYS A 38 8.99 6.74 0.15
N CYS A 39 8.14 5.87 -0.41
CA CYS A 39 6.97 6.30 -1.17
C CYS A 39 5.97 7.09 -0.30
N GLY A 40 5.78 6.70 0.96
CA GLY A 40 4.98 7.44 1.94
C GLY A 40 5.54 8.82 2.23
N GLU A 41 6.84 8.94 2.46
CA GLU A 41 7.52 10.22 2.69
C GLU A 41 7.43 11.16 1.47
N MET A 42 7.62 10.63 0.26
CA MET A 42 7.47 11.39 -0.99
C MET A 42 6.03 11.87 -1.23
N LEU A 43 5.03 11.12 -0.75
CA LEU A 43 3.65 11.59 -0.76
C LEU A 43 3.44 12.69 0.28
N GLY A 44 3.90 12.48 1.51
CA GLY A 44 3.73 13.41 2.62
C GLY A 44 4.42 14.75 2.41
N ASN A 45 5.57 14.76 1.73
CA ASN A 45 6.30 15.99 1.41
C ASN A 45 5.78 16.72 0.15
N GLY A 46 4.75 16.17 -0.52
CA GLY A 46 4.12 16.79 -1.68
C GLY A 46 4.85 16.57 -3.01
N ALA A 47 5.87 15.70 -3.09
CA ALA A 47 6.59 15.43 -4.33
C ALA A 47 5.69 14.89 -5.46
N MET A 48 4.54 14.29 -5.11
CA MET A 48 3.53 13.80 -6.08
C MET A 48 2.23 14.62 -6.12
N ILE A 49 2.27 15.92 -5.75
CA ILE A 49 1.07 16.78 -5.74
C ILE A 49 0.51 17.04 -7.15
N ASN A 50 1.39 17.09 -8.16
CA ASN A 50 1.01 17.29 -9.54
C ASN A 50 0.53 15.97 -10.15
N ARG A 51 -0.68 15.98 -10.72
CA ARG A 51 -1.33 14.79 -11.28
C ARG A 51 -1.61 15.00 -12.75
N SER A 52 -1.58 13.93 -13.53
CA SER A 52 -1.97 13.92 -14.95
C SER A 52 -3.22 13.07 -15.19
N ASP A 53 -3.86 13.26 -16.33
CA ASP A 53 -5.00 12.48 -16.83
C ASP A 53 -4.58 11.27 -17.69
N THR A 54 -3.30 10.86 -17.59
CA THR A 54 -2.70 9.83 -18.44
C THR A 54 -3.47 8.49 -18.39
N VAL A 55 -3.93 8.07 -17.21
CA VAL A 55 -4.72 6.83 -17.07
C VAL A 55 -6.01 6.91 -17.88
N GLU A 56 -6.72 8.03 -17.83
CA GLU A 56 -7.96 8.23 -18.57
C GLU A 56 -7.70 8.29 -20.09
N LYS A 57 -6.66 9.00 -20.51
CA LYS A 57 -6.25 9.07 -21.92
C LYS A 57 -5.85 7.73 -22.51
N LEU A 58 -5.11 6.91 -21.77
CA LEU A 58 -4.60 5.62 -22.27
C LEU A 58 -5.64 4.49 -22.19
N THR A 59 -6.57 4.55 -21.23
CA THR A 59 -7.48 3.42 -20.96
C THR A 59 -8.96 3.73 -21.21
N GLY A 60 -9.31 5.00 -21.44
CA GLY A 60 -10.70 5.47 -21.52
C GLY A 60 -11.46 5.40 -20.18
N ARG A 61 -10.77 5.09 -19.07
CA ARG A 61 -11.36 4.94 -17.74
C ARG A 61 -10.66 5.87 -16.75
N LYS A 62 -11.43 6.50 -15.87
CA LYS A 62 -10.87 7.27 -14.77
C LYS A 62 -10.09 6.36 -13.81
N PRO A 63 -8.94 6.82 -13.28
CA PRO A 63 -8.23 6.09 -12.24
C PRO A 63 -9.13 5.94 -11.01
N LEU A 64 -9.01 4.79 -10.33
CA LEU A 64 -9.70 4.59 -9.06
C LEU A 64 -9.11 5.50 -7.98
N HIS A 65 -9.98 6.03 -7.14
CA HIS A 65 -9.55 6.70 -5.92
C HIS A 65 -8.95 5.69 -4.94
N PHE A 66 -7.92 6.09 -4.19
CA PHE A 66 -7.26 5.20 -3.23
C PHE A 66 -8.26 4.62 -2.22
N GLN A 67 -9.28 5.38 -1.79
CA GLN A 67 -10.33 4.89 -0.89
C GLN A 67 -11.11 3.72 -1.48
N GLN A 68 -11.39 3.75 -2.80
CA GLN A 68 -12.10 2.66 -3.47
C GLN A 68 -11.23 1.40 -3.51
N VAL A 69 -9.92 1.58 -3.72
CA VAL A 69 -8.95 0.48 -3.70
C VAL A 69 -8.82 -0.11 -2.29
N LEU A 70 -8.73 0.72 -1.26
CA LEU A 70 -8.72 0.28 0.14
C LEU A 70 -9.97 -0.53 0.49
N LEU A 71 -11.15 -0.04 0.14
CA LEU A 71 -12.42 -0.74 0.39
C LEU A 71 -12.50 -2.09 -0.34
N LYS A 72 -12.01 -2.15 -1.58
CA LYS A 72 -11.95 -3.40 -2.36
C LYS A 72 -11.11 -4.47 -1.65
N TYR A 73 -10.01 -4.08 -1.01
CA TYR A 73 -9.07 -5.00 -0.36
C TYR A 73 -9.18 -5.02 1.17
N LYS A 74 -10.24 -4.43 1.75
CA LYS A 74 -10.42 -4.30 3.20
C LYS A 74 -10.23 -5.60 3.99
N ASN A 75 -10.60 -6.74 3.38
CA ASN A 75 -10.53 -8.05 4.03
C ASN A 75 -9.10 -8.63 4.10
N LEU A 76 -8.14 -8.03 3.41
CA LEU A 76 -6.72 -8.42 3.50
C LEU A 76 -6.05 -7.82 4.74
N PHE A 77 -6.55 -6.69 5.25
CA PHE A 77 -5.98 -6.00 6.40
C PHE A 77 -6.29 -6.73 7.71
N PRO A 78 -5.43 -6.60 8.73
CA PRO A 78 -5.73 -7.16 10.04
C PRO A 78 -7.03 -6.54 10.55
N LYS A 79 -7.95 -7.40 10.99
CA LYS A 79 -9.16 -6.95 11.66
C LYS A 79 -8.76 -6.54 13.08
N PRO A 80 -9.22 -5.39 13.59
CA PRO A 80 -9.06 -5.08 15.01
C PRO A 80 -9.75 -6.20 15.81
N GLU A 81 -9.05 -6.80 16.77
CA GLU A 81 -9.58 -7.90 17.59
C GLU A 81 -10.77 -7.45 18.46
N HIS A 82 -10.97 -6.15 18.62
CA HIS A 82 -12.12 -5.56 19.28
C HIS A 82 -12.51 -4.28 18.53
N LEU A 83 -13.56 -4.33 17.72
CA LEU A 83 -14.41 -3.19 17.34
C LEU A 83 -15.50 -3.70 16.38
N GLU A 84 -16.63 -4.12 16.95
CA GLU A 84 -17.91 -4.03 16.25
C GLU A 84 -18.19 -2.54 16.04
N ILE A 85 -17.76 -1.99 14.91
CA ILE A 85 -18.30 -0.71 14.44
C ILE A 85 -19.48 -1.08 13.56
N GLU A 86 -20.69 -1.00 14.14
CA GLU A 86 -21.89 -0.82 13.34
C GLU A 86 -21.74 0.48 12.56
N VAL A 87 -21.53 0.35 11.25
CA VAL A 87 -21.66 1.47 10.32
C VAL A 87 -23.16 1.69 10.14
N VAL A 88 -23.71 2.63 10.91
CA VAL A 88 -25.05 3.20 10.70
C VAL A 88 -24.97 4.27 9.61
#